data_AF-A0AAU3EAP0-F1
#
_entry.id   AF-A0AAU3EAP0-F1
#
_cell.length_a   1.000
_cell.length_b   1.000
_cell.length_c   1.000
_cell.angle_alpha   90.00
_cell.angle_beta   90.00
_cell.angle_gamma   90.00
#
_symmetry.space_group_name_H-M   'P 1'
#
loop_
_entity.id
_entity.type
_entity.pdbx_description
1 polymer ?
#
loop_
_entity_poly.entity_id
_entity_poly.type
_entity_poly.pdbx_seq_one_letter_code
_entity_poly.pdbx_strand_id
1 'polypeptide(L)'
;MSEDEYCLHVNAREGSSLWMILADRTQSEDEEDWAQYIPVFSRIIECWSRLGFVRLFQGREFPVDLSGEEVDVGDIPDLLRDPNSWAYEENPTWTICIVLGDRDLVELEDGMCT
;
A
#
# COMPACT_ATOMS: atom_id res chain seq x y z
N MET A 1 7.41 11.08 -11.21
CA MET A 1 7.22 10.14 -10.09
C MET A 1 8.29 10.38 -9.05
N SER A 2 7.91 10.60 -7.79
CA SER A 2 8.82 10.74 -6.64
C SER A 2 9.45 9.39 -6.25
N GLU A 3 10.43 9.39 -5.34
CA GLU A 3 10.98 8.15 -4.78
C GLU A 3 9.91 7.31 -4.06
N ASP A 4 9.00 7.97 -3.33
CA ASP A 4 7.93 7.29 -2.58
C ASP A 4 6.93 6.65 -3.54
N GLU A 5 6.53 7.37 -4.59
CA GLU A 5 5.64 6.84 -5.62
C GLU A 5 6.29 5.68 -6.40
N TYR A 6 7.59 5.75 -6.69
CA TYR A 6 8.33 4.65 -7.31
C TYR A 6 8.39 3.42 -6.40
N CYS A 7 8.69 3.62 -5.11
CA CYS A 7 8.70 2.56 -4.11
C CYS A 7 7.34 1.87 -4.00
N LEU A 8 6.25 2.65 -3.97
CA LEU A 8 4.88 2.14 -3.97
C LEU A 8 4.57 1.33 -5.23
N HIS A 9 4.97 1.81 -6.40
CA HIS A 9 4.73 1.11 -7.66
C HIS A 9 5.40 -0.27 -7.70
N VAL A 10 6.66 -0.35 -7.27
CA VAL A 10 7.39 -1.64 -7.22
C VAL A 10 6.68 -2.61 -6.28
N ASN A 11 6.32 -2.16 -5.07
CA ASN A 11 5.62 -2.99 -4.09
C ASN A 11 4.22 -3.43 -4.57
N ALA A 12 3.46 -2.54 -5.21
CA ALA A 12 2.16 -2.88 -5.78
C ALA A 12 2.29 -3.88 -6.94
N ARG A 13 3.40 -3.87 -7.68
CA ARG A 13 3.65 -4.86 -8.73
C ARG A 13 3.94 -6.25 -8.15
N GLU A 14 4.49 -6.32 -6.95
CA GLU A 14 4.85 -7.55 -6.26
C GLU A 14 3.72 -8.11 -5.39
N GLY A 15 2.64 -7.35 -5.17
CA GLY A 15 1.53 -7.76 -4.30
C GLY A 15 1.89 -7.67 -2.82
N SER A 16 2.70 -6.66 -2.47
CA SER A 16 3.27 -6.52 -1.13
C SER A 16 2.27 -6.13 -0.05
N SER A 17 2.54 -6.54 1.19
CA SER A 17 1.91 -6.01 2.39
C SER A 17 2.30 -4.55 2.63
N LEU A 18 1.44 -3.77 3.31
CA LEU A 18 1.68 -2.34 3.54
C LEU A 18 2.98 -2.06 4.31
N TRP A 19 3.33 -2.89 5.30
CA TRP A 19 4.57 -2.74 6.06
C TRP A 19 5.84 -2.89 5.20
N MET A 20 5.80 -3.72 4.14
CA MET A 20 6.96 -3.92 3.25
C MET A 20 7.31 -2.65 2.47
N ILE A 21 6.31 -1.83 2.15
CA ILE A 21 6.53 -0.53 1.51
C ILE A 21 7.39 0.37 2.41
N LEU A 22 7.15 0.34 3.72
CA LEU A 22 7.91 1.12 4.70
C LEU A 22 9.32 0.56 4.91
N ALA A 23 9.45 -0.76 5.00
CA ALA A 23 10.74 -1.44 5.12
C ALA A 23 11.63 -1.17 3.90
N ASP A 24 11.09 -1.27 2.69
CA ASP A 24 11.81 -0.99 1.45
C ASP A 24 12.18 0.49 1.34
N ARG A 25 11.26 1.38 1.71
CA ARG A 25 11.50 2.81 1.63
C ARG A 25 12.60 3.27 2.56
N THR A 26 12.62 2.74 3.78
CA THR A 26 13.61 3.07 4.81
C THR A 26 14.90 2.27 4.66
N GLN A 27 14.86 1.14 3.94
CA GLN A 27 15.92 0.13 3.93
C GLN A 27 16.24 -0.37 5.34
N SER A 28 15.23 -0.47 6.20
CA SER A 28 15.34 -0.79 7.62
C SER A 28 14.29 -1.81 8.03
N GLU A 29 14.66 -2.71 8.94
CA GLU A 29 13.75 -3.63 9.63
C GLU A 29 13.19 -3.02 10.93
N ASP A 30 13.60 -1.79 11.29
CA ASP A 30 13.16 -1.10 12.50
C ASP A 30 11.86 -0.32 12.28
N GLU A 31 10.78 -0.75 12.94
CA GLU A 31 9.46 -0.11 12.84
C GLU A 31 9.47 1.36 13.32
N GLU A 32 10.42 1.77 14.17
CA GLU A 32 10.54 3.18 14.58
C GLU A 32 10.92 4.08 13.39
N ASP A 33 11.76 3.60 12.47
CA ASP A 33 12.16 4.34 11.27
C ASP A 33 10.99 4.54 10.30
N TRP A 34 10.03 3.60 10.32
CA TRP A 34 8.90 3.53 9.40
C TRP A 34 7.84 4.58 9.69
N ALA A 35 7.63 4.93 10.96
CA ALA A 35 6.52 5.75 11.44
C ALA A 35 6.38 7.10 10.72
N GLN A 36 7.50 7.71 10.32
CA GLN A 36 7.51 9.00 9.61
C GLN A 36 6.96 8.91 8.17
N TYR A 37 6.98 7.72 7.56
CA TYR A 37 6.56 7.49 6.18
C TYR A 37 5.11 7.01 6.07
N ILE A 38 4.50 6.54 7.17
CA ILE A 38 3.09 6.14 7.18
C ILE A 38 2.18 7.25 6.60
N PRO A 39 2.24 8.52 7.07
CA PRO A 39 1.37 9.57 6.51
C PRO A 39 1.63 9.85 5.02
N VAL A 40 2.86 9.67 4.56
CA VAL A 40 3.25 9.88 3.16
C VAL A 40 2.60 8.82 2.28
N PHE A 41 2.80 7.54 2.61
CA PHE A 41 2.22 6.45 1.84
C PHE A 41 0.71 6.37 1.98
N SER A 42 0.14 6.68 3.15
CA SER A 42 -1.33 6.78 3.29
C SER A 42 -1.92 7.75 2.26
N ARG A 43 -1.30 8.92 2.09
CA ARG A 43 -1.76 9.95 1.14
C ARG A 43 -1.63 9.47 -0.31
N ILE A 44 -0.50 8.87 -0.67
CA ILE A 44 -0.26 8.39 -2.04
C ILE A 44 -1.23 7.25 -2.36
N ILE A 45 -1.36 6.27 -1.47
CA ILE A 45 -2.25 5.11 -1.65
C ILE A 45 -3.71 5.56 -1.75
N GLU A 46 -4.19 6.44 -0.88
CA GLU A 46 -5.56 6.96 -0.95
C GLU A 46 -5.83 7.64 -2.30
N CYS A 47 -4.87 8.45 -2.76
CA CYS A 47 -4.97 9.15 -4.04
C CYS A 47 -4.96 8.18 -5.23
N TRP A 48 -4.00 7.25 -5.27
CA TRP A 48 -3.84 6.28 -6.36
C TRP A 48 -4.99 5.27 -6.41
N SER A 49 -5.53 4.87 -5.26
CA SER A 49 -6.69 3.96 -5.19
C SER A 49 -7.93 4.61 -5.77
N ARG A 50 -8.21 5.88 -5.44
CA ARG A 50 -9.33 6.64 -6.02
C ARG A 50 -9.21 6.82 -7.52
N LEU A 51 -7.98 6.90 -8.01
CA LEU A 51 -7.70 7.07 -9.43
C LEU A 51 -7.66 5.74 -10.20
N GLY A 52 -7.67 4.60 -9.50
CA GLY A 52 -7.66 3.26 -10.08
C GLY A 52 -6.27 2.72 -10.44
N PHE A 53 -5.20 3.32 -9.93
CA PHE A 53 -3.81 2.90 -10.18
C PHE A 53 -3.34 1.77 -9.26
N VAL A 54 -3.92 1.68 -8.07
CA VAL A 54 -3.68 0.59 -7.12
C VAL A 54 -4.99 0.12 -6.52
N ARG A 55 -4.99 -1.12 -6.02
CA ARG A 55 -6.10 -1.74 -5.31
C ARG A 55 -5.57 -2.38 -4.05
N LEU A 56 -6.38 -2.42 -2.99
CA LEU A 56 -6.04 -3.08 -1.74
C LEU A 56 -6.91 -4.31 -1.58
N PHE A 57 -6.32 -5.38 -1.06
CA PHE A 57 -7.03 -6.60 -0.72
C PHE A 57 -6.71 -6.96 0.72
N GLN A 58 -7.68 -7.52 1.43
CA GLN A 58 -7.51 -8.03 2.78
C GLN A 58 -7.95 -9.49 2.88
N GLY A 59 -7.23 -10.28 3.67
CA GLY A 59 -7.48 -11.71 3.75
C GLY A 59 -6.67 -12.41 4.83
N ARG A 60 -6.99 -13.68 5.08
CA ARG A 60 -6.33 -14.53 6.09
C ARG A 60 -5.28 -15.47 5.51
N GLU A 61 -5.33 -15.68 4.20
CA GLU A 61 -4.46 -16.60 3.49
C GLU A 61 -3.67 -15.83 2.43
N PHE A 62 -2.39 -16.17 2.30
CA PHE A 62 -1.55 -15.65 1.23
C PHE A 62 -1.63 -16.58 0.01
N PRO A 63 -1.71 -16.08 -1.24
CA PRO A 63 -1.72 -14.66 -1.62
C PRO A 63 -3.12 -14.02 -1.47
N VAL A 64 -3.15 -12.84 -0.85
CA VAL A 64 -4.39 -12.16 -0.43
C VAL A 64 -5.18 -11.58 -1.61
N ASP A 65 -4.51 -11.19 -2.69
CA ASP A 65 -5.13 -10.68 -3.92
C ASP A 65 -5.91 -11.74 -4.71
N LEU A 66 -5.64 -13.03 -4.48
CA LEU A 66 -6.34 -14.14 -5.15
C LEU A 66 -7.45 -14.77 -4.30
N SER A 67 -7.32 -14.70 -2.98
CA SER A 67 -8.17 -15.45 -2.03
C SER A 67 -8.93 -14.55 -1.06
N GLY A 68 -8.50 -13.31 -0.90
CA GLY A 68 -9.10 -12.31 -0.03
C GLY A 68 -10.19 -11.50 -0.71
N GLU A 69 -10.57 -10.43 -0.03
CA GLU A 69 -11.59 -9.49 -0.46
C GLU A 69 -10.92 -8.17 -0.83
N GLU A 70 -11.32 -7.59 -1.96
CA GLU A 70 -10.92 -6.23 -2.30
C GLU A 70 -11.52 -5.25 -1.28
N VAL A 71 -10.70 -4.33 -0.80
CA VAL A 71 -11.13 -3.25 0.08
C VAL A 71 -11.83 -2.19 -0.76
N ASP A 72 -13.06 -1.85 -0.38
CA ASP A 72 -13.80 -0.75 -0.99
C ASP A 72 -13.03 0.56 -0.88
N VAL A 73 -12.96 1.33 -1.98
CA VAL A 73 -12.21 2.60 -2.05
C VAL A 73 -12.66 3.61 -0.98
N GLY A 74 -13.92 3.53 -0.53
CA GLY A 74 -14.45 4.37 0.55
C GLY A 74 -13.87 4.07 1.93
N ASP A 75 -13.42 2.83 2.16
CA ASP A 75 -12.95 2.33 3.46
C ASP A 75 -11.42 2.42 3.60
N ILE A 76 -10.70 2.55 2.48
CA ILE A 76 -9.24 2.70 2.42
C ILE A 76 -8.72 3.79 3.39
N PRO A 77 -9.31 5.00 3.50
CA PRO A 77 -8.81 6.01 4.43
C PRO A 77 -8.85 5.59 5.90
N ASP A 78 -9.86 4.82 6.32
CA ASP A 78 -9.96 4.34 7.71
C ASP A 78 -8.98 3.20 7.96
N LEU A 79 -8.85 2.29 6.99
CA LEU A 79 -7.86 1.23 7.04
C LEU A 79 -6.43 1.76 7.13
N LEU A 80 -6.07 2.79 6.35
CA LEU A 80 -4.73 3.39 6.37
C LEU A 80 -4.46 4.25 7.63
N ARG A 81 -5.50 4.62 8.39
CA ARG A 81 -5.36 5.32 9.68
C ARG A 81 -5.09 4.37 10.84
N ASP A 82 -5.46 3.09 10.70
CA ASP A 82 -5.17 2.08 11.72
C ASP A 82 -3.67 1.74 11.69
N PRO A 83 -2.90 2.01 12.76
CA PRO A 83 -1.49 1.65 12.83
C PRO A 83 -1.25 0.15 12.62
N ASN A 84 -2.20 -0.71 12.99
CA ASN A 84 -2.05 -2.16 12.85
C ASN A 84 -2.04 -2.60 11.37
N SER A 85 -2.61 -1.81 10.46
CA SER A 85 -2.53 -2.06 9.01
C SER A 85 -1.10 -1.96 8.46
N TRP A 86 -0.22 -1.28 9.20
CA TRP A 86 1.17 -1.02 8.82
C TRP A 86 2.18 -1.82 9.62
N ALA A 87 1.73 -2.55 10.64
CA ALA A 87 2.61 -3.30 11.52
C ALA A 87 3.08 -4.59 10.86
N TYR A 88 4.30 -5.01 11.19
CA TYR A 88 4.77 -6.35 10.87
C TYR A 88 4.23 -7.34 11.90
N GLU A 89 3.70 -8.47 11.43
CA GLU A 89 3.40 -9.62 12.26
C GLU A 89 4.02 -10.87 11.61
N GLU A 90 4.77 -11.66 12.38
CA GLU A 90 5.39 -12.90 11.88
C GLU A 90 4.34 -13.94 11.48
N ASN A 91 3.21 -13.97 12.18
CA ASN A 91 2.10 -14.90 11.94
C ASN A 91 0.77 -14.13 11.96
N PRO A 92 0.49 -13.31 10.92
CA PRO A 92 -0.66 -12.43 10.92
C PRO A 92 -1.96 -13.24 10.86
N THR A 93 -2.96 -12.84 11.64
CA THR A 93 -4.31 -13.41 11.52
C THR A 93 -5.07 -12.86 10.32
N TRP A 94 -4.64 -11.71 9.81
CA TRP A 94 -5.13 -11.05 8.61
C TRP A 94 -4.00 -10.20 8.01
N THR A 95 -4.00 -10.03 6.69
CA THR A 95 -3.04 -9.22 5.95
C THR A 95 -3.77 -8.34 4.96
N ILE A 96 -3.26 -7.12 4.78
CA ILE A 96 -3.60 -6.27 3.64
C ILE A 96 -2.44 -6.31 2.66
N CYS A 97 -2.71 -6.57 1.39
CA CYS A 97 -1.76 -6.34 0.31
C CYS A 97 -2.24 -5.23 -0.63
N ILE A 98 -1.27 -4.58 -1.26
CA ILE A 98 -1.49 -3.64 -2.34
C ILE A 98 -1.09 -4.27 -3.67
N VAL A 99 -1.91 -4.08 -4.69
CA VAL A 99 -1.64 -4.51 -6.06
C VAL A 99 -1.83 -3.37 -7.06
N LEU A 100 -1.30 -3.52 -8.26
CA LEU A 100 -1.61 -2.62 -9.37
C LEU A 100 -3.11 -2.70 -9.71
N GLY A 101 -3.69 -1.54 -10.01
CA GLY A 101 -5.06 -1.41 -10.48
C GLY A 101 -5.17 -1.59 -12.00
N ASP A 102 -6.35 -1.29 -12.53
CA ASP A 102 -6.66 -1.48 -13.95
C ASP A 102 -6.08 -0.37 -14.84
N ARG A 103 -5.68 0.76 -14.26
CA ARG A 103 -5.07 1.88 -14.99
C ARG A 103 -3.56 1.81 -14.95
N ASP A 104 -2.94 2.07 -16.09
CA ASP A 104 -1.49 2.10 -16.24
C ASP A 104 -0.91 3.44 -15.75
N LEU A 105 0.22 3.37 -15.04
CA LEU A 105 0.93 4.56 -14.57
C LEU A 105 1.55 5.38 -15.71
N VAL A 106 1.60 4.90 -16.96
CA VAL A 106 1.96 5.77 -18.09
C VAL A 106 0.94 6.90 -18.31
N GLU A 107 -0.27 6.79 -17.74
CA GLU A 107 -1.31 7.83 -17.78
C GLU A 107 -1.13 8.92 -16.71
N LEU A 108 -0.06 8.88 -15.91
CA LEU A 108 0.20 9.78 -14.77
C LEU A 108 0.98 11.08 -15.14
N GLU A 109 1.04 11.47 -16.41
CA GLU A 109 1.90 12.58 -16.87
C GLU A 109 1.51 13.99 -16.38
N ASP A 110 0.33 14.19 -15.79
CA ASP A 110 -0.05 15.49 -15.22
C ASP A 110 -0.33 15.38 -13.72
N GLY A 111 0.53 16.05 -12.94
CA GLY A 111 0.77 15.79 -11.53
C GLY A 111 -0.47 15.65 -10.66
N MET A 112 -0.52 14.58 -9.88
CA MET A 112 -1.47 14.46 -8.78
C MET A 112 -0.81 13.80 -7.58
N CYS A 113 -1.29 14.22 -6.40
CA CYS A 113 -0.95 13.78 -5.05
C CYS A 113 0.14 14.57 -4.28
N THR A 114 0.90 15.49 -4.90
CA THR A 114 1.79 16.45 -4.17
C THR A 114 1.01 17.44 -3.33
#